data_AF-H1VV39-F1
#
_entry.id   AF-H1VV39-F1
#
_cell.length_a   1.000
_cell.length_b   1.000
_cell.length_c   1.000
_cell.angle_alpha   90.00
_cell.angle_beta   90.00
_cell.angle_gamma   90.00
#
_symmetry.space_group_name_H-M   'P 1'
#
loop_
_entity.id
_entity.type
_entity.pdbx_description
1 polymer ?
#
loop_
_entity_poly.entity_id
_entity_poly.type
_entity_poly.pdbx_seq_one_letter_code
_entity_poly.pdbx_strand_id
1 'polypeptide(L)'
;MHAKLSSCLLAASALLPAVAAEGCPFAKRDGSVSSELPKRETAAGFGRCSTISNQAGGGTRSQDWWPCQLRLDVLRQFQPTTNPYGDDFDYTEAFNSLDYDALKKDLHDLMTDSQEWWPADFGHYGGG
;
A
#
# COMPACT_ATOMS: atom_id res chain seq x y z
N MET A 1 6.95 58.67 50.00
CA MET A 1 5.48 58.66 50.11
C MET A 1 4.92 57.96 48.87
N HIS A 2 4.23 56.83 49.08
CA HIS A 2 3.29 56.03 48.25
C HIS A 2 3.15 56.27 46.71
N ALA A 3 3.35 55.24 45.87
CA ALA A 3 2.35 54.36 45.19
C ALA A 3 1.97 54.86 43.75
N LYS A 4 1.66 54.11 42.67
CA LYS A 4 1.18 52.73 42.40
C LYS A 4 1.26 52.42 40.87
N LEU A 5 1.18 51.14 40.49
CA LEU A 5 1.15 50.54 39.13
C LEU A 5 -0.15 50.81 38.31
N SER A 6 -0.11 50.70 36.96
CA SER A 6 -1.14 50.09 36.06
C SER A 6 -0.78 50.22 34.55
N SER A 7 -0.45 49.15 33.81
CA SER A 7 -1.30 48.39 32.85
C SER A 7 -1.80 49.13 31.59
N CYS A 8 -1.36 48.72 30.38
CA CYS A 8 -2.23 48.16 29.31
C CYS A 8 -1.49 48.04 27.95
N LEU A 9 -1.51 46.82 27.41
CA LEU A 9 -1.14 46.38 26.06
C LEU A 9 -2.41 46.24 25.19
N LEU A 10 -2.21 46.07 23.86
CA LEU A 10 -3.14 45.62 22.79
C LEU A 10 -3.65 46.75 21.87
N ALA A 11 -3.77 46.61 20.54
CA ALA A 11 -3.57 45.49 19.61
C ALA A 11 -3.52 46.05 18.17
N ALA A 12 -2.88 45.34 17.24
CA ALA A 12 -3.13 45.54 15.81
C ALA A 12 -2.92 44.23 15.02
N SER A 13 -3.85 44.03 14.08
CA SER A 13 -3.71 43.29 12.81
C SER A 13 -3.90 41.77 12.84
N ALA A 14 -4.98 41.27 12.21
CA ALA A 14 -5.03 41.00 10.76
C ALA A 14 -6.15 39.98 10.44
N LEU A 15 -6.98 40.30 9.44
CA LEU A 15 -7.82 39.35 8.70
C LEU A 15 -7.05 38.85 7.48
N LEU A 16 -7.05 37.54 7.23
CA LEU A 16 -6.92 36.91 5.91
C LEU A 16 -7.61 35.53 5.98
N PRO A 17 -8.56 35.21 5.08
CA PRO A 17 -9.17 33.88 5.03
C PRO A 17 -8.26 32.94 4.26
N ALA A 18 -7.64 31.99 4.96
CA ALA A 18 -6.89 30.91 4.32
C ALA A 18 -7.87 29.80 3.92
N VAL A 19 -8.09 29.67 2.61
CA VAL A 19 -8.57 28.43 2.00
C VAL A 19 -7.53 27.35 2.31
N ALA A 20 -7.91 26.24 2.93
CA ALA A 20 -7.01 25.10 3.10
C ALA A 20 -7.81 23.80 3.10
N ALA A 21 -7.73 23.14 1.94
CA ALA A 21 -7.65 21.70 1.76
C ALA A 21 -8.46 20.82 2.72
N GLU A 22 -9.61 20.35 2.22
CA GLU A 22 -10.11 19.04 2.65
C GLU A 22 -9.02 17.99 2.39
N GLY A 23 -8.69 17.20 3.41
CA GLY A 23 -7.99 15.92 3.24
C GLY A 23 -6.59 15.83 3.85
N CYS A 24 -6.50 15.87 5.18
CA CYS A 24 -5.39 15.23 5.89
C CYS A 24 -5.94 14.14 6.82
N PRO A 25 -5.52 12.87 6.67
CA PRO A 25 -6.04 11.73 7.44
C PRO A 25 -5.67 11.73 8.93
N PHE A 26 -5.00 12.78 9.41
CA PHE A 26 -4.58 12.96 10.81
C PHE A 26 -5.32 14.08 11.54
N ALA A 27 -6.23 14.80 10.87
CA ALA A 27 -7.07 15.80 11.53
C ALA A 27 -8.38 15.14 11.97
N LYS A 28 -8.61 15.02 13.28
CA LYS A 28 -9.97 14.79 13.79
C LYS A 28 -10.82 16.02 13.43
N ARG A 29 -12.12 15.82 13.17
CA ARG A 29 -13.08 16.91 12.85
C ARG A 29 -13.21 17.97 13.96
N ASP A 30 -12.68 17.71 15.15
CA ASP A 30 -12.64 18.63 16.29
C ASP A 30 -11.37 19.51 16.34
N GLY A 31 -10.48 19.40 15.35
CA GLY A 31 -9.21 20.16 15.31
C GLY A 31 -8.16 19.66 16.31
N SER A 32 -8.41 18.55 17.01
CA SER A 32 -7.40 17.93 17.88
C SER A 32 -6.43 17.08 17.06
N VAL A 33 -5.15 17.40 17.16
CA VAL A 33 -4.07 16.52 16.71
C VAL A 33 -3.81 15.54 17.85
N SER A 34 -4.42 14.35 17.76
CA SER A 34 -4.01 13.26 18.64
C SER A 34 -2.69 12.69 18.10
N SER A 35 -1.64 12.75 18.92
CA SER A 35 -0.38 12.05 18.64
C SER A 35 -0.51 10.54 18.77
N GLU A 36 -1.67 10.05 19.22
CA GLU A 36 -1.94 8.63 19.36
C GLU A 36 -2.47 8.09 18.04
N LEU A 37 -1.61 7.31 17.38
CA LEU A 37 -2.02 6.53 16.24
C LEU A 37 -3.11 5.54 16.68
N PRO A 38 -4.22 5.42 15.95
CA PRO A 38 -5.26 4.47 16.27
C PRO A 38 -4.62 3.08 16.31
N LYS A 39 -4.63 2.45 17.48
CA LYS A 39 -4.18 1.07 17.62
C LYS A 39 -5.14 0.22 16.81
N ARG A 40 -4.66 -0.37 15.73
CA ARG A 40 -5.43 -1.37 14.98
C ARG A 40 -5.62 -2.54 15.92
N GLU A 41 -6.81 -2.72 16.49
CA GLU A 41 -7.14 -3.87 17.31
C GLU A 41 -7.17 -5.12 16.42
N THR A 42 -6.01 -5.74 16.25
CA THR A 42 -5.89 -7.03 15.57
C THR A 42 -6.03 -8.14 16.59
N ALA A 43 -6.93 -9.09 16.34
CA ALA A 43 -7.09 -10.27 17.18
C ALA A 43 -5.75 -10.97 17.43
N ALA A 44 -5.56 -11.49 18.66
CA ALA A 44 -4.34 -12.21 19.04
C ALA A 44 -4.14 -13.43 18.13
N GLY A 45 -3.24 -13.33 17.16
CA GLY A 45 -2.92 -14.38 16.18
C GLY A 45 -3.05 -13.96 14.71
N PHE A 46 -3.73 -12.85 14.40
CA PHE A 46 -3.85 -12.37 13.02
C PHE A 46 -2.48 -11.99 12.45
N GLY A 47 -2.10 -12.55 11.30
CA GLY A 47 -0.83 -12.26 10.62
C GLY A 47 0.42 -12.90 11.25
N ARG A 48 0.25 -13.90 12.13
CA ARG A 48 1.35 -14.68 12.72
C ARG A 48 1.33 -16.12 12.23
N CYS A 49 2.49 -16.69 11.92
CA CYS A 49 2.65 -18.12 11.72
C CYS A 49 2.75 -18.83 13.08
N SER A 50 2.19 -20.05 13.19
CA SER A 50 2.29 -20.87 14.42
C SER A 50 3.72 -21.32 14.72
N THR A 51 4.55 -21.48 13.68
CA THR A 51 5.98 -21.79 13.80
C THR A 51 6.81 -20.57 13.39
N ILE A 52 7.69 -20.12 14.27
CA ILE A 52 8.56 -18.97 14.03
C ILE A 52 9.88 -19.46 13.43
N SER A 53 10.15 -19.05 12.18
CA SER A 53 11.46 -19.29 11.55
C SER A 53 12.55 -18.49 12.26
N ASN A 54 13.76 -19.05 12.30
CA ASN A 54 14.98 -18.38 12.75
C ASN A 54 15.95 -18.03 11.60
N GLN A 55 15.56 -18.25 10.34
CA GLN A 55 16.38 -18.00 9.14
C GLN A 55 15.61 -17.28 8.03
N ALA A 56 16.33 -16.79 7.01
CA ALA A 56 15.80 -16.22 5.76
C ALA A 56 14.72 -15.12 5.95
N GLY A 57 14.83 -14.30 7.00
CA GLY A 57 13.80 -13.30 7.31
C GLY A 57 12.89 -13.65 8.50
N GLY A 58 13.12 -14.76 9.19
CA GLY A 58 12.42 -15.13 10.43
C GLY A 58 12.78 -14.29 11.66
N GLY A 59 11.97 -14.36 12.73
CA GLY A 59 12.11 -13.56 13.95
C GLY A 59 11.45 -12.18 13.91
N THR A 60 11.41 -11.50 15.05
CA THR A 60 10.79 -10.18 15.22
C THR A 60 11.50 -9.11 14.39
N ARG A 61 10.73 -8.26 13.70
CA ARG A 61 11.21 -7.23 12.76
C ARG A 61 11.04 -5.83 13.35
N SER A 62 11.73 -4.82 12.79
CA SER A 62 11.62 -3.44 13.26
C SER A 62 10.18 -2.91 13.24
N GLN A 63 9.40 -3.29 12.23
CA GLN A 63 7.98 -2.92 12.12
C GLN A 63 7.08 -3.57 13.20
N ASP A 64 7.52 -4.66 13.83
CA ASP A 64 6.79 -5.25 14.96
C ASP A 64 6.97 -4.41 16.23
N TRP A 65 8.16 -3.87 16.43
CA TRP A 65 8.49 -3.00 17.58
C TRP A 65 7.95 -1.58 17.42
N TRP A 66 8.04 -1.04 16.20
CA TRP A 66 7.56 0.30 15.88
C TRP A 66 6.55 0.25 14.72
N PRO A 67 5.34 -0.30 14.96
CA PRO A 67 4.32 -0.49 13.91
C PRO A 67 3.80 0.83 13.31
N CYS A 68 4.09 1.93 13.99
CA CYS A 68 3.66 3.28 13.70
C CYS A 68 4.72 4.11 12.96
N GLN A 69 5.94 3.58 12.80
CA GLN A 69 7.02 4.28 12.11
C GLN A 69 6.76 4.35 10.60
N LEU A 70 7.18 5.45 9.96
CA LEU A 70 7.10 5.61 8.52
C LEU A 70 7.88 4.49 7.80
N ARG A 71 7.22 3.83 6.85
CA ARG A 71 7.81 2.78 6.01
C ARG A 71 8.15 3.34 4.64
N LEU A 72 9.37 3.05 4.17
CA LEU A 72 9.85 3.44 2.83
C LEU A 72 9.87 2.28 1.84
N ASP A 73 9.26 1.14 2.19
CA ASP A 73 9.36 -0.10 1.41
C ASP A 73 8.76 0.03 0.01
N VAL A 74 7.74 0.88 -0.13
CA VAL A 74 7.10 1.19 -1.42
C VAL A 74 8.07 1.78 -2.43
N LEU A 75 9.13 2.47 -1.98
CA LEU A 75 10.12 3.09 -2.85
C LEU A 75 11.19 2.10 -3.35
N ARG A 76 11.18 0.87 -2.84
CA ARG A 76 12.14 -0.18 -3.19
C ARG A 76 11.49 -1.34 -3.92
N GLN A 77 10.21 -1.20 -4.32
CA GLN A 77 9.53 -2.18 -5.16
C GLN A 77 10.01 -2.05 -6.62
N PHE A 78 9.86 -3.14 -7.40
CA PHE A 78 10.11 -3.19 -8.84
C PHE A 78 11.50 -2.71 -9.27
N GLN A 79 12.52 -2.99 -8.47
CA GLN A 79 13.91 -2.68 -8.84
C GLN A 79 14.34 -3.58 -10.01
N PRO A 80 15.14 -3.08 -10.96
CA PRO A 80 15.56 -3.86 -12.12
C PRO A 80 16.31 -5.15 -11.76
N THR A 81 17.05 -5.15 -10.64
CA THR A 81 17.73 -6.34 -10.10
C THR A 81 16.81 -7.50 -9.73
N THR A 82 15.52 -7.23 -9.52
CA THR A 82 14.50 -8.26 -9.25
C THR A 82 13.74 -8.69 -10.50
N ASN A 83 13.96 -8.02 -11.64
CA ASN A 83 13.33 -8.35 -12.91
C ASN A 83 14.11 -9.49 -13.60
N PRO A 84 13.51 -10.66 -13.84
CA PRO A 84 14.19 -11.77 -14.51
C PRO A 84 14.47 -11.52 -16.00
N TYR A 85 13.82 -10.54 -16.64
CA TYR A 85 13.99 -10.24 -18.06
C TYR A 85 15.20 -9.33 -18.35
N GLY A 86 15.84 -8.77 -17.32
CA GLY A 86 16.94 -7.82 -17.47
C GLY A 86 16.48 -6.39 -17.80
N ASP A 87 17.45 -5.49 -17.91
CA ASP A 87 17.21 -4.04 -18.04
C ASP A 87 16.81 -3.62 -19.45
N ASP A 88 17.21 -4.39 -20.46
CA ASP A 88 17.04 -4.05 -21.88
C ASP A 88 15.76 -4.64 -22.52
N PHE A 89 14.92 -5.33 -21.74
CA PHE A 89 13.71 -5.97 -22.27
C PHE A 89 12.58 -4.96 -22.48
N ASP A 90 12.13 -4.81 -23.74
CA ASP A 90 10.95 -4.03 -24.09
C ASP A 90 9.73 -4.94 -24.34
N TYR A 91 8.79 -4.93 -23.39
CA TYR A 91 7.54 -5.68 -23.51
C TYR A 91 6.67 -5.19 -24.67
N THR A 92 6.70 -3.90 -25.01
CA THR A 92 5.91 -3.34 -26.10
C THR A 92 6.40 -3.86 -27.44
N GLU A 93 7.72 -3.86 -27.66
CA GLU A 93 8.31 -4.44 -28.86
C GLU A 93 8.00 -5.94 -28.97
N ALA A 94 8.21 -6.69 -27.88
CA ALA A 94 7.94 -8.12 -27.85
C ALA A 94 6.46 -8.42 -28.14
N PHE A 95 5.54 -7.69 -27.52
CA PHE A 95 4.10 -7.88 -27.73
C PHE A 95 3.67 -7.52 -29.16
N ASN A 96 4.25 -6.49 -29.77
CA ASN A 96 3.94 -6.13 -31.16
C ASN A 96 4.43 -7.18 -32.18
N SER A 97 5.41 -8.00 -31.81
CA SER A 97 5.89 -9.12 -32.63
C SER A 97 5.09 -10.41 -32.46
N LEU A 98 4.17 -10.46 -31.50
CA LEU A 98 3.38 -11.64 -31.16
C LEU A 98 2.32 -11.93 -32.22
N ASP A 99 2.17 -13.20 -32.59
CA ASP A 99 1.01 -13.65 -33.37
C ASP A 99 -0.25 -13.66 -32.48
N TYR A 100 -0.93 -12.52 -32.47
CA TYR A 100 -2.11 -12.31 -31.65
C TYR A 100 -3.29 -13.18 -32.06
N ASP A 101 -3.42 -13.51 -33.34
CA ASP A 101 -4.52 -14.34 -33.85
C ASP A 101 -4.30 -15.81 -33.51
N ALA A 102 -3.07 -16.31 -33.63
CA ALA A 102 -2.72 -17.64 -33.14
C ALA A 102 -2.93 -17.76 -31.62
N LEU A 103 -2.50 -16.77 -30.83
CA LEU A 103 -2.72 -16.79 -29.38
C LEU A 103 -4.21 -16.90 -29.01
N LYS A 104 -5.08 -16.09 -29.65
CA LYS A 104 -6.52 -16.18 -29.40
C LYS A 104 -7.08 -17.55 -29.77
N LYS A 105 -6.63 -18.12 -30.89
CA LYS A 105 -7.04 -19.47 -31.30
C LYS A 105 -6.61 -20.51 -30.26
N ASP A 106 -5.36 -20.49 -29.83
CA ASP A 106 -4.84 -21.44 -28.84
C ASP A 106 -5.60 -21.33 -27.51
N LEU A 107 -5.98 -20.10 -27.11
CA LEU A 107 -6.84 -19.89 -25.95
C LEU A 107 -8.23 -20.51 -26.15
N HIS A 108 -8.86 -20.33 -27.31
CA HIS A 108 -10.16 -20.95 -27.59
C HIS A 108 -10.11 -22.48 -27.57
N ASP A 109 -9.04 -23.07 -28.11
CA ASP A 109 -8.85 -24.51 -28.09
C ASP A 109 -8.67 -25.00 -26.64
N LEU A 110 -7.83 -24.30 -25.85
CA LEU A 110 -7.60 -24.59 -24.43
C LEU A 110 -8.90 -24.56 -23.61
N MET A 111 -9.84 -23.66 -23.93
CA MET A 111 -11.10 -23.56 -23.19
C MET A 111 -11.88 -24.87 -23.16
N THR A 112 -11.71 -25.75 -24.14
CA THR A 112 -12.40 -27.06 -24.21
C THR A 112 -11.50 -28.27 -23.98
N ASP A 113 -10.20 -28.05 -23.77
CA ASP A 113 -9.21 -29.12 -23.57
C ASP A 113 -9.10 -29.50 -22.08
N SER A 114 -10.09 -30.24 -21.59
CA SER A 114 -10.20 -30.60 -20.17
C SER A 114 -9.03 -31.46 -19.70
N GLN A 115 -8.36 -31.01 -18.64
CA GLN A 115 -7.25 -31.71 -18.00
C GLN A 115 -7.74 -32.61 -16.85
N GLU A 116 -7.17 -33.81 -16.70
CA GLU A 116 -7.55 -34.77 -15.65
C GLU A 116 -7.37 -34.22 -14.23
N TRP A 117 -6.31 -33.41 -14.03
CA TRP A 117 -5.98 -32.84 -12.72
C TRP A 117 -6.87 -31.65 -12.33
N TRP A 118 -7.58 -31.05 -13.29
CA TRP A 118 -8.58 -30.02 -13.05
C TRP A 118 -9.64 -30.04 -14.16
N PRO A 119 -10.64 -30.94 -14.09
CA PRO A 119 -11.60 -31.12 -15.16
C PRO A 119 -12.42 -29.85 -15.42
N ALA A 120 -12.70 -29.58 -16.70
CA ALA A 120 -13.50 -28.43 -17.09
C ALA A 120 -14.99 -28.64 -16.72
N ASP A 121 -15.57 -27.67 -16.01
CA ASP A 121 -17.00 -27.65 -15.74
C ASP A 121 -17.77 -27.51 -17.07
N PHE A 122 -18.77 -28.37 -17.27
CA PHE A 122 -19.57 -28.42 -18.50
C PHE A 122 -18.72 -28.63 -19.78
N GLY A 123 -17.49 -29.12 -19.65
CA GLY A 123 -16.54 -29.26 -20.76
C GLY A 123 -15.96 -27.94 -21.27
N HIS A 124 -16.02 -26.85 -20.49
CA HIS A 124 -15.51 -25.55 -20.92
C HIS A 124 -14.99 -24.66 -19.75
N TYR A 125 -13.75 -24.15 -19.82
CA TYR A 125 -13.11 -23.35 -18.76
C TYR A 125 -13.54 -21.88 -18.66
N GLY A 126 -14.34 -21.37 -19.61
CA GLY A 126 -14.70 -19.95 -19.68
C GLY A 126 -15.66 -19.40 -18.61
N GLY A 127 -16.23 -20.26 -17.76
CA GLY A 127 -17.24 -19.85 -16.75
C GLY A 127 -16.67 -19.43 -15.39
N GLY A 128 -15.37 -19.63 -15.16
CA GLY A 128 -14.67 -19.20 -13.95
C GLY A 128 -14.31 -17.72 -13.93
#